data_AF-A0A840CWU9-F1
#
_entry.id   AF-A0A840CWU9-F1
#
_cell.length_a   1.000
_cell.length_b   1.000
_cell.length_c   1.000
_cell.angle_alpha   90.00
_cell.angle_beta   90.00
_cell.angle_gamma   90.00
#
_symmetry.space_group_name_H-M   'P 1'
#
loop_
_entity.id
_entity.type
_entity.pdbx_description
1 polymer ?
#
loop_
_entity_poly.entity_id
_entity_poly.type
_entity_poly.pdbx_seq_one_letter_code
_entity_poly.pdbx_strand_id
1 'polypeptide(L)'
;MKNLITLLMLFGVVAVQATEPVIRSLEGGKYQLETGPVTMTVDGAMGGRILSFRHGDREVVSQSTFPESFGSTFWTSPQSEWNWPPVPEYDKMPYTVERSDRVLVMTSHLSPKHYYRIRKEFRPETRGIAITYIITNESAETRRVAPWEITRVPNEGLIFFDTPTESISPTDLIAFTAKHDLAWYRTDVRDNNRKVNADGHGWLAYLTADNLLFVKQFPDLNAGQAAPNEAEIQVYVNRGKTFIEIENQGAYTKLAPGESLSYTVIWNLQPAQDNPKQLAATIKNIIN
;
A
#
# COMPACT_ATOMS: atom_id res chain seq x y z
N MET A 1 -40.76 -33.76 49.12
CA MET A 1 -40.32 -33.85 47.71
C MET A 1 -40.34 -32.45 47.12
N LYS A 2 -39.17 -31.82 46.97
CA LYS A 2 -39.02 -30.49 46.34
C LYS A 2 -38.58 -30.73 44.90
N ASN A 3 -39.43 -30.42 43.93
CA ASN A 3 -39.06 -30.48 42.52
C ASN A 3 -38.37 -29.18 42.13
N LEU A 4 -37.07 -29.27 41.84
CA LEU A 4 -36.25 -28.19 41.31
C LEU A 4 -36.33 -28.26 39.78
N ILE A 5 -36.95 -27.26 39.14
CA ILE A 5 -36.95 -27.12 37.68
C ILE A 5 -35.72 -26.29 37.31
N THR A 6 -34.72 -26.94 36.73
CA THR A 6 -33.53 -26.27 36.17
C THR A 6 -33.86 -25.75 34.79
N LEU A 7 -33.90 -24.43 34.63
CA LEU A 7 -34.04 -23.75 33.34
C LEU A 7 -32.66 -23.68 32.67
N LEU A 8 -32.43 -24.49 31.64
CA LEU A 8 -31.26 -24.34 30.76
C LEU A 8 -31.47 -23.13 29.84
N MET A 9 -30.72 -22.05 30.06
CA MET A 9 -30.55 -21.00 29.04
C MET A 9 -29.52 -21.48 28.01
N LEU A 10 -29.98 -21.80 26.80
CA LEU A 10 -29.11 -21.99 25.64
C LEU A 10 -28.62 -20.61 25.19
N PHE A 11 -27.34 -20.30 25.42
CA PHE A 11 -26.68 -19.20 24.72
C PHE A 11 -26.41 -19.67 23.28
N GLY A 12 -27.23 -19.20 22.33
CA GLY A 12 -26.95 -19.36 20.91
C GLY A 12 -25.73 -18.53 20.54
N VAL A 13 -24.61 -19.19 20.27
CA VAL A 13 -23.46 -18.55 19.61
C VAL A 13 -23.88 -18.33 18.16
N VAL A 14 -24.21 -17.09 17.80
CA VAL A 14 -24.35 -16.70 16.39
C VAL A 14 -22.93 -16.72 15.83
N ALA A 15 -22.59 -17.78 15.11
CA ALA A 15 -21.39 -17.79 14.29
C ALA A 15 -21.56 -16.69 13.25
N VAL A 16 -20.78 -15.62 13.36
CA VAL A 16 -20.63 -14.64 12.28
C VAL A 16 -19.97 -15.40 11.14
N GLN A 17 -20.76 -15.82 10.14
CA GLN A 17 -20.19 -16.31 8.90
C GLN A 17 -19.35 -15.17 8.33
N ALA A 18 -18.05 -15.41 8.16
CA ALA A 18 -17.21 -14.50 7.40
C ALA A 18 -17.85 -14.37 6.01
N THR A 19 -18.23 -13.15 5.64
CA THR A 19 -18.70 -12.86 4.30
C THR A 19 -17.60 -13.23 3.34
N GLU A 20 -17.88 -14.16 2.42
CA GLU A 20 -16.95 -14.53 1.36
C GLU A 20 -16.49 -13.28 0.61
N PRO A 21 -15.22 -13.21 0.22
CA PRO A 21 -14.72 -12.05 -0.50
C PRO A 21 -15.44 -11.89 -1.84
N VAL A 22 -15.70 -10.64 -2.22
CA VAL A 22 -16.44 -10.31 -3.44
C VAL A 22 -15.63 -9.38 -4.32
N ILE A 23 -15.59 -9.66 -5.63
CA ILE A 23 -15.03 -8.77 -6.64
C ILE A 23 -16.13 -8.43 -7.65
N ARG A 24 -16.50 -7.15 -7.76
CA ARG A 24 -17.55 -6.65 -8.66
C ARG A 24 -17.06 -5.57 -9.61
N SER A 25 -17.65 -5.54 -10.80
CA SER A 25 -17.49 -4.42 -11.73
C SER A 25 -18.37 -3.24 -11.32
N LEU A 26 -17.87 -2.03 -11.54
CA LEU A 26 -18.57 -0.77 -11.39
C LEU A 26 -18.58 -0.03 -12.73
N GLU A 27 -19.25 1.13 -12.77
CA GLU A 27 -19.27 1.98 -13.97
C GLU A 27 -17.87 2.54 -14.31
N GLY A 28 -17.67 2.81 -15.61
CA GLY A 28 -16.46 3.49 -16.10
C GLY A 28 -15.16 2.68 -15.96
N GLY A 29 -15.23 1.36 -16.02
CA GLY A 29 -14.03 0.49 -15.97
C GLY A 29 -13.43 0.33 -14.57
N LYS A 30 -14.20 0.65 -13.52
CA LYS A 30 -13.80 0.48 -12.13
C LYS A 30 -14.23 -0.88 -11.58
N TYR A 31 -13.51 -1.34 -10.57
CA TYR A 31 -13.76 -2.62 -9.91
C TYR A 31 -13.66 -2.43 -8.41
N GLN A 32 -14.48 -3.17 -7.67
CA GLN A 32 -14.50 -3.14 -6.22
C GLN A 32 -14.24 -4.52 -5.65
N LEU A 33 -13.33 -4.58 -4.68
CA LEU A 33 -12.98 -5.76 -3.91
C LEU A 33 -13.46 -5.56 -2.47
N GLU A 34 -14.09 -6.58 -1.90
CA GLU A 34 -14.61 -6.54 -0.53
C GLU A 34 -14.22 -7.79 0.26
N THR A 35 -13.86 -7.57 1.53
CA THR A 35 -13.61 -8.63 2.51
C THR A 35 -13.97 -8.10 3.90
N GLY A 36 -15.03 -8.67 4.49
CA GLY A 36 -15.61 -8.16 5.73
C GLY A 36 -15.92 -6.65 5.64
N PRO A 37 -15.40 -5.79 6.54
CA PRO A 37 -15.63 -4.35 6.51
C PRO A 37 -14.73 -3.60 5.53
N VAL A 38 -13.76 -4.26 4.90
CA VAL A 38 -12.74 -3.63 4.04
C VAL A 38 -13.21 -3.60 2.59
N THR A 39 -13.08 -2.44 1.96
CA THR A 39 -13.41 -2.25 0.54
C THR A 39 -12.28 -1.53 -0.19
N MET A 40 -11.87 -2.04 -1.35
CA MET A 40 -10.94 -1.35 -2.26
C MET A 40 -11.60 -1.10 -3.60
N THR A 41 -11.37 0.08 -4.17
CA THR A 41 -11.80 0.40 -5.55
C THR A 41 -10.58 0.63 -6.42
N VAL A 42 -10.52 -0.03 -7.57
CA VAL A 42 -9.41 0.04 -8.54
C VAL A 42 -9.94 0.48 -9.89
N ASP A 43 -9.21 1.35 -10.58
CA ASP A 43 -9.56 1.86 -11.91
C ASP A 43 -8.74 1.18 -13.01
N GLY A 44 -9.38 0.29 -13.77
CA GLY A 44 -8.75 -0.39 -14.91
C GLY A 44 -8.51 0.55 -16.09
N ALA A 45 -9.20 1.68 -16.18
CA ALA A 45 -9.01 2.66 -17.26
C ALA A 45 -7.85 3.63 -17.00
N MET A 46 -7.30 3.65 -15.77
CA MET A 46 -6.23 4.56 -15.36
C MET A 46 -5.12 3.81 -14.62
N GLY A 47 -4.27 3.09 -15.36
CA GLY A 47 -3.06 2.47 -14.83
C GLY A 47 -3.29 1.33 -13.83
N GLY A 48 -4.53 0.86 -13.64
CA GLY A 48 -4.87 0.00 -12.50
C GLY A 48 -4.63 0.72 -11.16
N ARG A 49 -4.93 2.03 -11.08
CA ARG A 49 -4.75 2.86 -9.89
C ARG A 49 -5.77 2.45 -8.82
N ILE A 50 -5.31 2.28 -7.59
CA ILE A 50 -6.20 2.10 -6.44
C ILE A 50 -6.75 3.49 -6.08
N LEU A 51 -8.07 3.68 -6.22
CA LEU A 51 -8.72 4.95 -5.99
C LEU A 51 -9.15 5.14 -4.53
N SER A 52 -9.50 4.05 -3.86
CA SER A 52 -10.13 4.07 -2.53
C SER A 52 -9.79 2.81 -1.76
N PHE A 53 -9.58 2.95 -0.45
CA PHE A 53 -9.40 1.84 0.49
C PHE A 53 -10.07 2.18 1.83
N ARG A 54 -11.20 1.52 2.10
CA ARG A 54 -12.11 1.90 3.18
C ARG A 54 -12.32 0.79 4.18
N HIS A 55 -12.63 1.18 5.41
CA HIS A 55 -13.21 0.31 6.44
C HIS A 55 -14.60 0.86 6.81
N GLY A 56 -15.66 0.17 6.38
CA GLY A 56 -17.00 0.76 6.36
C GLY A 56 -17.01 2.01 5.45
N ASP A 57 -17.45 3.15 5.99
CA ASP A 57 -17.52 4.41 5.24
C ASP A 57 -16.26 5.29 5.36
N ARG A 58 -15.25 4.83 6.12
CA ARG A 58 -14.05 5.62 6.44
C ARG A 58 -12.93 5.32 5.44
N GLU A 59 -12.38 6.36 4.83
CA GLU A 59 -11.35 6.29 3.79
C GLU A 59 -9.96 6.58 4.35
N VAL A 60 -8.93 5.88 3.84
CA VAL A 60 -7.53 6.12 4.23
C VAL A 60 -6.67 6.70 3.12
N VAL A 61 -7.06 6.50 1.86
CA VAL A 61 -6.34 7.00 0.68
C VAL A 61 -6.86 8.39 0.34
N SER A 62 -5.95 9.32 0.05
CA SER A 62 -6.28 10.69 -0.34
C SER A 62 -7.27 10.71 -1.50
N GLN A 63 -8.37 11.46 -1.33
CA GLN A 63 -9.40 11.72 -2.34
C GLN A 63 -9.26 13.12 -2.96
N SER A 64 -8.07 13.72 -2.86
CA SER A 64 -7.80 15.05 -3.39
C SER A 64 -8.12 15.16 -4.88
N THR A 65 -8.71 16.28 -5.29
CA THR A 65 -9.02 16.57 -6.69
C THR A 65 -7.84 17.17 -7.45
N PHE A 66 -6.74 17.51 -6.76
CA PHE A 66 -5.53 17.99 -7.42
C PHE A 66 -4.86 16.84 -8.21
N PRO A 67 -4.39 17.08 -9.45
CA PRO A 67 -3.71 16.06 -10.25
C PRO A 67 -2.56 15.40 -9.48
N GLU A 68 -2.42 14.07 -9.63
CA GLU A 68 -1.37 13.26 -8.99
C GLU A 68 -1.29 13.32 -7.46
N SER A 69 -2.36 13.72 -6.77
CA SER A 69 -2.40 13.82 -5.29
C SER A 69 -3.37 12.84 -4.60
N PHE A 70 -3.88 11.87 -5.36
CA PHE A 70 -4.86 10.89 -4.89
C PHE A 70 -4.48 9.46 -5.30
N GLY A 71 -5.07 8.49 -4.61
CA GLY A 71 -4.94 7.08 -4.96
C GLY A 71 -3.57 6.48 -4.68
N SER A 72 -3.39 5.25 -5.15
CA SER A 72 -2.10 4.57 -5.18
C SER A 72 -1.77 4.01 -6.56
N THR A 73 -0.54 4.24 -6.98
CA THR A 73 0.00 3.82 -8.28
C THR A 73 1.23 2.94 -8.08
N PHE A 74 1.66 2.30 -9.16
CA PHE A 74 2.82 1.43 -9.18
C PHE A 74 3.71 1.78 -10.38
N TRP A 75 4.97 2.06 -10.10
CA TRP A 75 5.99 2.39 -11.08
C TRP A 75 7.19 1.45 -10.95
N THR A 76 8.18 1.65 -11.81
CA THR A 76 9.49 0.99 -11.70
C THR A 76 10.52 1.91 -11.06
N SER A 77 11.43 1.35 -10.30
CA SER A 77 12.57 2.02 -9.69
C SER A 77 13.91 1.56 -10.33
N PRO A 78 14.94 2.42 -10.41
CA PRO A 78 14.99 3.78 -9.88
C PRO A 78 14.30 4.82 -10.78
N GLN A 79 13.91 5.97 -10.22
CA GLN A 79 13.29 7.06 -11.00
C GLN A 79 14.16 7.54 -12.17
N SER A 80 15.48 7.53 -11.97
CA SER A 80 16.45 8.05 -12.94
C SER A 80 16.39 7.36 -14.31
N GLU A 81 15.83 6.15 -14.40
CA GLU A 81 15.66 5.42 -15.66
C GLU A 81 14.64 6.05 -16.59
N TRP A 82 13.59 6.67 -16.06
CA TRP A 82 12.48 7.24 -16.83
C TRP A 82 12.37 8.76 -16.70
N ASN A 83 12.91 9.35 -15.62
CA ASN A 83 12.80 10.78 -15.27
C ASN A 83 11.34 11.26 -15.23
N TRP A 84 11.06 12.54 -14.96
CA TRP A 84 9.67 13.02 -15.03
C TRP A 84 9.21 13.29 -16.48
N PRO A 85 7.99 12.91 -16.91
CA PRO A 85 6.88 12.32 -16.15
C PRO A 85 6.88 10.77 -16.06
N PRO A 86 6.02 10.17 -15.22
CA PRO A 86 5.85 8.72 -15.14
C PRO A 86 5.55 8.07 -16.49
N VAL A 87 6.00 6.82 -16.65
CA VAL A 87 5.83 6.08 -17.90
C VAL A 87 4.34 5.80 -18.15
N PRO A 88 3.77 6.30 -19.27
CA PRO A 88 2.33 6.32 -19.49
C PRO A 88 1.65 4.95 -19.42
N GLU A 89 2.31 3.91 -19.93
CA GLU A 89 1.71 2.59 -20.11
C GLU A 89 1.29 1.94 -18.80
N TYR A 90 2.03 2.21 -17.71
CA TYR A 90 1.73 1.65 -16.40
C TYR A 90 1.27 2.68 -15.35
N ASP A 91 1.22 3.96 -15.70
CA ASP A 91 0.71 5.01 -14.80
C ASP A 91 -0.73 5.45 -15.11
N LYS A 92 -1.07 5.65 -16.39
CA LYS A 92 -2.34 6.31 -16.79
C LYS A 92 -3.10 5.66 -17.94
N MET A 93 -2.45 4.83 -18.75
CA MET A 93 -3.14 4.13 -19.83
C MET A 93 -4.08 3.04 -19.28
N PRO A 94 -5.12 2.66 -20.04
CA PRO A 94 -6.01 1.57 -19.64
C PRO A 94 -5.25 0.24 -19.60
N TYR A 95 -5.67 -0.63 -18.68
CA TYR A 95 -5.16 -1.98 -18.53
C TYR A 95 -6.18 -2.97 -19.10
N THR A 96 -5.69 -4.07 -19.63
CA THR A 96 -6.53 -5.25 -19.89
C THR A 96 -6.91 -5.88 -18.55
N VAL A 97 -8.19 -6.18 -18.35
CA VAL A 97 -8.70 -6.71 -17.08
C VAL A 97 -9.23 -8.12 -17.25
N GLU A 98 -8.78 -9.03 -16.39
CA GLU A 98 -9.31 -10.37 -16.23
C GLU A 98 -9.81 -10.53 -14.79
N ARG A 99 -11.02 -11.08 -14.62
CA ARG A 99 -11.64 -11.20 -13.30
C ARG A 99 -12.20 -12.61 -13.09
N SER A 100 -11.96 -13.13 -11.90
CA SER A 100 -12.68 -14.25 -11.31
C SER A 100 -13.33 -13.81 -9.99
N ASP A 101 -13.97 -14.73 -9.29
CA ASP A 101 -14.54 -14.43 -7.97
C ASP A 101 -13.49 -14.16 -6.89
N ARG A 102 -12.23 -14.58 -7.10
CA ARG A 102 -11.16 -14.51 -6.08
C ARG A 102 -9.98 -13.62 -6.45
N VAL A 103 -9.81 -13.31 -7.73
CA VAL A 103 -8.71 -12.47 -8.19
C VAL A 103 -9.17 -11.51 -9.28
N LEU A 104 -8.72 -10.27 -9.15
CA LEU A 104 -8.77 -9.26 -10.21
C LEU A 104 -7.35 -9.10 -10.75
N VAL A 105 -7.17 -9.32 -12.04
CA VAL A 105 -5.89 -9.18 -12.73
C VAL A 105 -5.99 -8.02 -13.68
N MET A 106 -5.03 -7.11 -13.62
CA MET A 106 -4.90 -6.01 -14.56
C MET A 106 -3.51 -6.02 -15.19
N THR A 107 -3.45 -5.95 -16.52
CA THR A 107 -2.20 -6.02 -17.28
C THR A 107 -2.02 -4.76 -18.14
N SER A 108 -0.88 -4.10 -18.02
CA SER A 108 -0.55 -2.88 -18.75
C SER A 108 -0.26 -3.14 -20.23
N HIS A 109 -0.23 -2.06 -21.01
CA HIS A 109 0.50 -2.06 -22.28
C HIS A 109 2.01 -2.27 -22.04
N LEU A 110 2.71 -2.81 -23.04
CA LEU A 110 4.17 -2.85 -23.03
C LEU A 110 4.70 -1.44 -23.24
N SER A 111 5.60 -0.97 -22.38
CA SER A 111 6.28 0.30 -22.61
C SER A 111 7.20 0.20 -23.84
N PRO A 112 7.02 1.02 -24.90
CA PRO A 112 7.86 0.97 -26.10
C PRO A 112 9.28 1.49 -25.84
N LYS A 113 9.49 2.24 -24.74
CA LYS A 113 10.78 2.81 -24.36
C LYS A 113 11.52 1.93 -23.36
N HIS A 114 10.82 1.41 -22.35
CA HIS A 114 11.43 0.67 -21.25
C HIS A 114 11.27 -0.84 -21.37
N TYR A 115 10.38 -1.31 -22.26
CA TYR A 115 10.12 -2.72 -22.54
C TYR A 115 9.72 -3.53 -21.32
N TYR A 116 9.10 -2.87 -20.34
CA TYR A 116 8.44 -3.54 -19.23
C TYR A 116 6.94 -3.61 -19.46
N ARG A 117 6.36 -4.76 -19.10
CA ARG A 117 4.92 -4.93 -18.90
C ARG A 117 4.66 -5.14 -17.42
N ILE A 118 3.65 -4.45 -16.91
CA ILE A 118 3.22 -4.53 -15.51
C ILE A 118 1.94 -5.34 -15.43
N ARG A 119 1.92 -6.31 -14.53
CA ARG A 119 0.71 -7.04 -14.16
C ARG A 119 0.44 -6.86 -12.68
N LYS A 120 -0.80 -6.55 -12.32
CA LYS A 120 -1.28 -6.35 -10.95
C LYS A 120 -2.34 -7.40 -10.65
N GLU A 121 -2.16 -8.15 -9.58
CA GLU A 121 -3.16 -9.09 -9.08
C GLU A 121 -3.66 -8.63 -7.73
N PHE A 122 -4.98 -8.44 -7.61
CA PHE A 122 -5.63 -8.06 -6.36
C PHE A 122 -6.41 -9.27 -5.83
N ARG A 123 -6.10 -9.66 -4.60
CA ARG A 123 -6.74 -10.79 -3.90
C ARG A 123 -7.23 -10.32 -2.54
N PRO A 124 -8.54 -10.38 -2.27
CA PRO A 124 -9.03 -10.15 -0.92
C PRO A 124 -8.50 -11.23 0.03
N GLU A 125 -8.08 -10.80 1.21
CA GLU A 125 -7.58 -11.64 2.31
C GLU A 125 -8.48 -11.44 3.54
N THR A 126 -8.31 -12.26 4.59
CA THR A 126 -9.16 -12.20 5.80
C THR A 126 -9.16 -10.83 6.49
N ARG A 127 -8.04 -10.09 6.45
CA ARG A 127 -7.83 -8.82 7.18
C ARG A 127 -7.48 -7.62 6.27
N GLY A 128 -7.53 -7.83 4.96
CA GLY A 128 -6.94 -6.87 4.02
C GLY A 128 -7.00 -7.34 2.58
N ILE A 129 -6.17 -6.76 1.73
CA ILE A 129 -6.07 -7.13 0.31
C ILE A 129 -4.60 -7.29 -0.04
N ALA A 130 -4.25 -8.46 -0.59
CA ALA A 130 -2.94 -8.71 -1.17
C ALA A 130 -2.91 -8.18 -2.60
N ILE A 131 -1.85 -7.44 -2.92
CA ILE A 131 -1.58 -6.88 -4.24
C ILE A 131 -0.25 -7.43 -4.71
N THR A 132 -0.26 -8.31 -5.70
CA THR A 132 0.95 -8.84 -6.33
C THR A 132 1.25 -8.07 -7.60
N TYR A 133 2.35 -7.33 -7.58
CA TYR A 133 2.92 -6.63 -8.72
C TYR A 133 3.94 -7.52 -9.43
N ILE A 134 3.84 -7.62 -10.75
CA ILE A 134 4.75 -8.38 -11.58
C ILE A 134 5.29 -7.47 -12.67
N ILE A 135 6.62 -7.40 -12.78
CA ILE A 135 7.33 -6.70 -13.84
C ILE A 135 7.95 -7.74 -14.76
N THR A 136 7.56 -7.76 -16.04
CA THR A 136 8.16 -8.64 -17.06
C THR A 136 9.07 -7.83 -17.98
N ASN A 137 10.31 -8.29 -18.17
CA ASN A 137 11.23 -7.72 -19.17
C ASN A 137 10.95 -8.31 -20.55
N GLU A 138 10.31 -7.55 -21.44
CA GLU A 138 10.04 -7.96 -22.82
C GLU A 138 11.04 -7.33 -23.82
N SER A 139 12.18 -6.83 -23.35
CA SER A 139 13.28 -6.42 -24.23
C SER A 139 14.12 -7.62 -24.68
N ALA A 140 15.01 -7.39 -25.66
CA ALA A 140 16.03 -8.34 -26.06
C ALA A 140 17.29 -8.32 -25.16
N GLU A 141 17.34 -7.45 -24.15
CA GLU A 141 18.50 -7.23 -23.31
C GLU A 141 18.23 -7.60 -21.85
N THR A 142 19.29 -7.90 -21.11
CA THR A 142 19.18 -8.02 -19.66
C THR A 142 19.13 -6.62 -19.03
N ARG A 143 18.14 -6.39 -18.17
CA ARG A 143 17.93 -5.09 -17.51
C ARG A 143 17.87 -5.25 -15.99
N ARG A 144 18.03 -4.15 -15.24
CA ARG A 144 17.76 -4.13 -13.80
C ARG A 144 16.55 -3.26 -13.50
N VAL A 145 15.71 -3.69 -12.56
CA VAL A 145 14.49 -2.98 -12.18
C VAL A 145 14.07 -3.35 -10.75
N ALA A 146 13.47 -2.39 -10.05
CA ALA A 146 12.81 -2.59 -8.77
C ALA A 146 11.31 -2.23 -8.88
N PRO A 147 10.43 -2.85 -8.09
CA PRO A 147 9.04 -2.46 -7.95
C PRO A 147 8.94 -1.23 -7.02
N TRP A 148 8.01 -0.31 -7.31
CA TRP A 148 7.80 0.89 -6.50
C TRP A 148 6.32 1.23 -6.41
N GLU A 149 5.73 1.07 -5.23
CA GLU A 149 4.35 1.48 -4.96
C GLU A 149 4.33 2.82 -4.22
N ILE A 150 3.47 3.73 -4.70
CA ILE A 150 3.28 5.05 -4.11
C ILE A 150 1.83 5.18 -3.72
N THR A 151 1.56 5.40 -2.44
CA THR A 151 0.20 5.58 -1.91
C THR A 151 0.07 6.96 -1.30
N ARG A 152 -0.92 7.73 -1.76
CA ARG A 152 -1.20 9.06 -1.24
C ARG A 152 -2.21 8.99 -0.11
N VAL A 153 -1.87 9.54 1.04
CA VAL A 153 -2.74 9.63 2.22
C VAL A 153 -3.01 11.09 2.59
N PRO A 154 -4.12 11.39 3.28
CA PRO A 154 -4.37 12.73 3.80
C PRO A 154 -3.22 13.22 4.68
N ASN A 155 -2.92 14.52 4.62
CA ASN A 155 -1.84 15.12 5.43
C ASN A 155 -2.36 15.53 6.82
N GLU A 156 -2.93 14.59 7.57
CA GLU A 156 -3.55 14.87 8.88
C GLU A 156 -3.39 13.76 9.93
N GLY A 157 -2.66 12.68 9.60
CA GLY A 157 -2.51 11.51 10.44
C GLY A 157 -1.15 11.37 11.12
N LEU A 158 -0.75 10.12 11.32
CA LEU A 158 0.47 9.70 11.98
C LEU A 158 1.11 8.57 11.17
N ILE A 159 2.35 8.78 10.73
CA ILE A 159 3.15 7.78 10.02
C ILE A 159 4.11 7.14 11.00
N PHE A 160 4.27 5.82 10.91
CA PHE A 160 5.23 5.10 11.74
C PHE A 160 5.65 3.77 11.15
N PHE A 161 6.89 3.38 11.45
CA PHE A 161 7.55 2.17 10.96
C PHE A 161 8.75 1.82 11.85
N ASP A 162 9.29 0.61 11.69
CA ASP A 162 10.40 0.08 12.49
C ASP A 162 11.75 0.56 11.95
N THR A 163 12.18 1.74 12.40
CA THR A 163 13.52 2.23 12.10
C THR A 163 14.04 3.11 13.24
N PRO A 164 15.34 3.06 13.55
CA PRO A 164 15.98 4.10 14.37
C PRO A 164 15.89 5.45 13.66
N THR A 165 15.49 6.50 14.36
CA THR A 165 15.28 7.84 13.76
C THR A 165 16.54 8.42 13.12
N GLU A 166 17.71 8.05 13.62
CA GLU A 166 19.03 8.41 13.11
C GLU A 166 19.39 7.75 11.76
N SER A 167 18.71 6.65 11.42
CA SER A 167 18.86 5.96 10.13
C SER A 167 18.02 6.60 9.01
N ILE A 168 17.11 7.51 9.37
CA ILE A 168 16.28 8.24 8.40
C ILE A 168 17.13 9.33 7.74
N SER A 169 17.11 9.36 6.40
CA SER A 169 17.91 10.30 5.61
C SER A 169 17.07 11.03 4.55
N PRO A 170 17.33 12.30 4.24
CA PRO A 170 18.25 13.20 4.92
C PRO A 170 17.80 13.50 6.36
N THR A 171 18.76 13.63 7.27
CA THR A 171 18.52 13.93 8.69
C THR A 171 17.81 15.27 8.84
N ASP A 172 16.96 15.40 9.88
CA ASP A 172 16.26 16.62 10.29
C ASP A 172 15.29 17.25 9.26
N LEU A 173 15.10 16.63 8.09
CA LEU A 173 14.17 17.15 7.08
C LEU A 173 12.71 16.94 7.50
N ILE A 174 12.41 15.79 8.10
CA ILE A 174 11.12 15.45 8.71
C ILE A 174 11.37 15.02 10.16
N ALA A 175 10.66 15.63 11.10
CA ALA A 175 10.88 15.46 12.53
C ALA A 175 10.24 14.18 13.07
N PHE A 176 10.81 13.02 12.70
CA PHE A 176 10.46 11.75 13.33
C PHE A 176 10.92 11.72 14.79
N THR A 177 10.14 11.06 15.64
CA THR A 177 10.41 10.87 17.06
C THR A 177 10.43 9.39 17.38
N ALA A 178 11.36 8.96 18.25
CA ALA A 178 11.47 7.57 18.65
C ALA A 178 10.55 7.27 19.85
N LYS A 179 9.71 6.22 19.75
CA LYS A 179 8.88 5.73 20.86
C LYS A 179 8.54 4.26 20.67
N HIS A 180 8.66 3.44 21.73
CA HIS A 180 8.38 2.00 21.66
C HIS A 180 9.09 1.29 20.48
N ASP A 181 10.36 1.62 20.27
CA ASP A 181 11.23 1.07 19.22
C ASP A 181 10.78 1.36 17.79
N LEU A 182 9.88 2.34 17.60
CA LEU A 182 9.40 2.78 16.30
C LEU A 182 9.70 4.27 16.08
N ALA A 183 9.86 4.66 14.82
CA ALA A 183 9.91 6.05 14.40
C ALA A 183 8.48 6.56 14.12
N TRP A 184 8.14 7.72 14.65
CA TRP A 184 6.81 8.32 14.54
C TRP A 184 6.88 9.74 14.01
N TYR A 185 6.09 10.04 13.00
CA TYR A 185 5.92 11.38 12.49
C TYR A 185 4.44 11.73 12.40
N ARG A 186 4.02 12.68 13.24
CA ARG A 186 2.71 13.31 13.11
C ARG A 186 2.81 14.40 12.06
N THR A 187 1.89 14.37 11.12
CA THR A 187 1.90 15.26 9.96
C THR A 187 1.87 16.74 10.36
N ASP A 188 2.65 17.57 9.66
CA ASP A 188 2.75 19.02 9.89
C ASP A 188 2.65 19.81 8.58
N VAL A 189 2.52 21.14 8.70
CA VAL A 189 2.45 22.06 7.56
C VAL A 189 3.76 22.83 7.43
N ARG A 190 4.35 22.81 6.24
CA ARG A 190 5.51 23.64 5.87
C ARG A 190 5.41 24.09 4.41
N ASP A 191 6.15 25.14 4.07
CA ASP A 191 6.14 25.76 2.74
C ASP A 191 7.02 25.03 1.71
N ASN A 192 7.79 24.03 2.15
CA ASN A 192 8.66 23.22 1.30
C ASN A 192 8.21 21.75 1.23
N ASN A 193 8.45 21.15 0.06
CA ASN A 193 8.37 19.70 -0.10
C ASN A 193 9.52 19.04 0.66
N ARG A 194 9.24 17.90 1.27
CA ARG A 194 10.22 17.14 2.07
C ARG A 194 10.12 15.68 1.70
N LYS A 195 11.27 15.01 1.52
CA LYS A 195 11.33 13.58 1.23
C LYS A 195 12.41 12.93 2.08
N VAL A 196 12.07 11.85 2.77
CA VAL A 196 13.04 11.03 3.48
C VAL A 196 12.98 9.59 2.99
N ASN A 197 14.09 8.90 3.21
CA ASN A 197 14.39 7.53 2.89
C ASN A 197 14.68 6.78 4.20
N ALA A 198 14.20 5.54 4.30
CA ALA A 198 14.49 4.67 5.42
C ALA A 198 14.43 3.19 5.01
N ASP A 199 15.02 2.36 5.86
CA ASP A 199 14.74 0.93 5.93
C ASP A 199 13.68 0.74 7.02
N GLY A 200 12.55 0.11 6.69
CA GLY A 200 11.42 -0.10 7.58
C GLY A 200 11.14 -1.57 7.89
N HIS A 201 12.07 -2.45 7.53
CA HIS A 201 11.99 -3.89 7.80
C HIS A 201 10.68 -4.52 7.28
N GLY A 202 10.30 -4.18 6.05
CA GLY A 202 9.16 -4.80 5.36
C GLY A 202 7.77 -4.27 5.74
N TRP A 203 7.63 -3.17 6.48
CA TRP A 203 6.30 -2.59 6.73
C TRP A 203 6.29 -1.08 6.99
N LEU A 204 5.13 -0.47 6.73
CA LEU A 204 4.85 0.95 6.95
C LEU A 204 3.40 1.15 7.39
N ALA A 205 3.16 2.00 8.38
CA ALA A 205 1.83 2.30 8.88
C ALA A 205 1.47 3.78 8.81
N TYR A 206 0.17 4.03 8.62
CA TYR A 206 -0.46 5.33 8.72
C TYR A 206 -1.74 5.22 9.55
N LEU A 207 -1.86 6.07 10.56
CA LEU A 207 -3.08 6.23 11.35
C LEU A 207 -3.76 7.54 10.95
N THR A 208 -5.00 7.48 10.47
CA THR A 208 -5.80 8.67 10.18
C THR A 208 -6.17 9.45 11.45
N ALA A 209 -6.52 10.72 11.30
CA ALA A 209 -6.99 11.57 12.41
C ALA A 209 -8.24 11.01 13.12
N ASP A 210 -9.07 10.24 12.41
CA ASP A 210 -10.29 9.64 12.95
C ASP A 210 -10.07 8.22 13.52
N ASN A 211 -8.82 7.75 13.69
CA ASN A 211 -8.44 6.46 14.29
C ASN A 211 -8.63 5.21 13.39
N LEU A 212 -8.21 5.31 12.13
CA LEU A 212 -8.14 4.19 11.17
C LEU A 212 -6.67 3.84 10.91
N LEU A 213 -6.27 2.63 11.27
CA LEU A 213 -4.91 2.14 11.08
C LEU A 213 -4.82 1.41 9.74
N PHE A 214 -4.03 1.97 8.85
CA PHE A 214 -3.61 1.37 7.59
C PHE A 214 -2.18 0.86 7.73
N VAL A 215 -1.97 -0.42 7.39
CA VAL A 215 -0.65 -1.06 7.42
C VAL A 215 -0.36 -1.67 6.06
N LYS A 216 0.78 -1.30 5.49
CA LYS A 216 1.35 -1.92 4.30
C LYS A 216 2.45 -2.87 4.76
N GLN A 217 2.40 -4.11 4.29
CA GLN A 217 3.42 -5.13 4.51
C GLN A 217 4.00 -5.53 3.16
N PHE A 218 5.31 -5.69 3.08
CA PHE A 218 6.03 -6.01 1.86
C PHE A 218 7.33 -6.77 2.17
N PRO A 219 7.95 -7.44 1.18
CA PRO A 219 9.24 -8.06 1.36
C PRO A 219 10.30 -7.05 1.82
N ASP A 220 10.99 -7.42 2.90
CA ASP A 220 12.11 -6.66 3.47
C ASP A 220 13.30 -6.59 2.50
N LEU A 221 14.05 -5.48 2.54
CA LEU A 221 15.28 -5.29 1.78
C LEU A 221 16.52 -5.54 2.64
N ASN A 222 17.36 -6.47 2.19
CA ASN A 222 18.72 -6.57 2.71
C ASN A 222 19.56 -5.39 2.21
N ALA A 223 20.63 -5.10 2.96
CA ALA A 223 21.64 -4.12 2.58
C ALA A 223 22.12 -4.32 1.12
N GLY A 224 22.07 -3.25 0.32
CA GLY A 224 22.48 -3.25 -1.08
C GLY A 224 21.44 -3.78 -2.08
N GLN A 225 20.23 -4.16 -1.63
CA GLN A 225 19.15 -4.55 -2.53
C GLN A 225 18.32 -3.37 -3.05
N ALA A 226 18.38 -2.20 -2.41
CA ALA A 226 17.72 -1.00 -2.90
C ALA A 226 18.28 -0.55 -4.27
N ALA A 227 17.44 0.08 -5.08
CA ALA A 227 17.88 0.71 -6.32
C ALA A 227 18.77 1.94 -6.02
N PRO A 228 19.65 2.37 -6.95
CA PRO A 228 20.53 3.50 -6.72
C PRO A 228 19.78 4.78 -6.35
N ASN A 229 20.17 5.41 -5.22
CA ASN A 229 19.55 6.61 -4.62
C ASN A 229 18.11 6.45 -4.12
N GLU A 230 17.62 5.22 -4.06
CA GLU A 230 16.30 4.87 -3.54
C GLU A 230 16.43 4.12 -2.21
N ALA A 231 15.31 3.85 -1.55
CA ALA A 231 15.26 3.11 -0.29
C ALA A 231 14.00 2.24 -0.23
N GLU A 232 13.96 1.34 0.76
CA GLU A 232 12.79 0.49 0.98
C GLU A 232 11.55 1.35 1.22
N ILE A 233 11.61 2.29 2.16
CA ILE A 233 10.56 3.27 2.43
C ILE A 233 11.00 4.63 1.96
N GLN A 234 10.07 5.35 1.34
CA GLN A 234 10.19 6.79 1.19
C GLN A 234 8.91 7.48 1.68
N VAL A 235 9.09 8.59 2.40
CA VAL A 235 7.99 9.43 2.85
C VAL A 235 8.16 10.80 2.24
N TYR A 236 7.22 11.20 1.39
CA TYR A 236 7.17 12.54 0.80
C TYR A 236 6.02 13.34 1.40
N VAL A 237 6.33 14.51 1.95
CA VAL A 237 5.34 15.46 2.47
C VAL A 237 5.27 16.65 1.52
N ASN A 238 4.12 16.82 0.86
CA ASN A 238 3.90 17.96 -0.01
C ASN A 238 3.73 19.25 0.79
N ARG A 239 4.23 20.37 0.25
CA ARG A 239 4.07 21.70 0.84
C ARG A 239 2.61 22.06 1.09
N GLY A 240 2.34 22.89 2.09
CA GLY A 240 1.02 23.49 2.29
C GLY A 240 -0.09 22.50 2.66
N LYS A 241 0.27 21.32 3.20
CA LYS A 241 -0.66 20.32 3.76
C LYS A 241 -1.60 19.64 2.76
N THR A 242 -1.20 19.43 1.51
CA THR A 242 -2.10 18.85 0.50
C THR A 242 -2.24 17.33 0.65
N PHE A 243 -1.12 16.59 0.62
CA PHE A 243 -1.07 15.14 0.76
C PHE A 243 0.31 14.68 1.23
N ILE A 244 0.39 13.41 1.59
CA ILE A 244 1.65 12.70 1.86
C ILE A 244 1.70 11.46 0.96
N GLU A 245 2.87 11.14 0.44
CA GLU A 245 3.14 9.84 -0.17
C GLU A 245 3.85 8.96 0.86
N ILE A 246 3.24 7.79 1.11
CA ILE A 246 3.87 6.68 1.81
C ILE A 246 4.23 5.63 0.76
N GLU A 247 5.53 5.51 0.52
CA GLU A 247 6.08 4.77 -0.60
C GLU A 247 6.85 3.55 -0.11
N ASN A 248 6.80 2.46 -0.87
CA ASN A 248 7.60 1.26 -0.64
C ASN A 248 8.18 0.72 -1.94
N GLN A 249 9.41 0.23 -1.88
CA GLN A 249 10.14 -0.35 -3.00
C GLN A 249 10.63 -1.76 -2.68
N GLY A 250 10.79 -2.59 -3.71
CA GLY A 250 11.38 -3.93 -3.60
C GLY A 250 12.78 -4.01 -4.19
N ALA A 251 13.34 -5.23 -4.21
CA ALA A 251 14.74 -5.44 -4.57
C ALA A 251 15.05 -5.10 -6.04
N TYR A 252 16.18 -4.41 -6.25
CA TYR A 252 16.71 -4.03 -7.55
C TYR A 252 17.31 -5.22 -8.29
N THR A 253 16.46 -5.91 -9.03
CA THR A 253 16.69 -7.25 -9.57
C THR A 253 17.15 -7.20 -11.02
N LYS A 254 18.06 -8.09 -11.41
CA LYS A 254 18.46 -8.31 -12.80
C LYS A 254 17.47 -9.28 -13.46
N LEU A 255 16.90 -8.90 -14.61
CA LEU A 255 15.96 -9.70 -15.40
C LEU A 255 16.51 -9.89 -16.82
N ALA A 256 16.73 -11.12 -17.23
CA ALA A 256 17.00 -11.49 -18.62
C ALA A 256 15.73 -11.30 -19.50
N PRO A 257 15.86 -11.34 -20.83
CA PRO A 257 14.71 -11.33 -21.74
C PRO A 257 13.66 -12.39 -21.38
N GLY A 258 12.41 -11.96 -21.20
CA GLY A 258 11.27 -12.80 -20.82
C GLY A 258 11.16 -13.10 -19.32
N GLU A 259 12.16 -12.76 -18.50
CA GLU A 259 12.08 -12.97 -17.05
C GLU A 259 11.16 -11.96 -16.38
N SER A 260 10.61 -12.38 -15.23
CA SER A 260 9.72 -11.55 -14.42
C SER A 260 10.16 -11.49 -12.97
N LEU A 261 9.95 -10.32 -12.35
CA LEU A 261 10.04 -10.10 -10.92
C LEU A 261 8.63 -10.03 -10.33
N SER A 262 8.39 -10.67 -9.18
CA SER A 262 7.13 -10.59 -8.43
C SER A 262 7.35 -9.90 -7.08
N TYR A 263 6.42 -9.05 -6.68
CA TYR A 263 6.46 -8.27 -5.44
C TYR A 263 5.05 -8.13 -4.87
N THR A 264 4.82 -8.68 -3.68
CA THR A 264 3.50 -8.65 -3.04
C THR A 264 3.47 -7.65 -1.90
N VAL A 265 2.46 -6.78 -1.90
CA VAL A 265 2.15 -5.89 -0.79
C VAL A 265 0.81 -6.30 -0.19
N ILE A 266 0.74 -6.43 1.13
CA ILE A 266 -0.53 -6.69 1.84
C ILE A 266 -0.99 -5.40 2.50
N TRP A 267 -2.18 -4.95 2.13
CA TRP A 267 -2.83 -3.78 2.71
C TRP A 267 -3.83 -4.23 3.76
N ASN A 268 -3.58 -3.90 5.03
CA ASN A 268 -4.48 -4.17 6.15
C ASN A 268 -5.12 -2.88 6.65
N LEU A 269 -6.39 -2.93 7.05
CA LEU A 269 -7.12 -1.74 7.49
C LEU A 269 -8.07 -2.07 8.63
N GLN A 270 -7.91 -1.40 9.77
CA GLN A 270 -8.78 -1.59 10.93
C GLN A 270 -8.83 -0.37 11.84
N PRO A 271 -9.90 -0.19 12.64
CA PRO A 271 -9.93 0.82 13.69
C PRO A 271 -8.82 0.57 14.72
N ALA A 272 -8.14 1.64 15.16
CA ALA A 272 -7.16 1.56 16.25
C ALA A 272 -7.07 2.89 16.98
N GLN A 273 -6.90 2.87 18.30
CA GLN A 273 -6.75 4.09 19.08
C GLN A 273 -5.36 4.70 18.88
N ASP A 274 -5.27 6.04 18.83
CA ASP A 274 -4.00 6.79 18.89
C ASP A 274 -3.34 6.65 20.27
N ASN A 275 -2.80 5.46 20.53
CA ASN A 275 -2.03 5.10 21.71
C ASN A 275 -0.80 4.33 21.25
N PRO A 276 0.41 4.93 21.30
CA PRO A 276 1.61 4.32 20.74
C PRO A 276 1.94 2.91 21.25
N LYS A 277 1.64 2.61 22.53
CA LYS A 277 1.85 1.27 23.10
C LYS A 277 0.90 0.25 22.49
N GLN A 278 -0.38 0.61 22.35
CA GLN A 278 -1.39 -0.26 21.75
C GLN A 278 -1.13 -0.44 20.25
N LEU A 279 -0.80 0.64 19.54
CA LEU A 279 -0.45 0.58 18.12
C LEU A 279 0.74 -0.34 17.86
N ALA A 280 1.83 -0.21 18.63
CA ALA A 280 2.99 -1.10 18.52
C ALA A 280 2.63 -2.58 18.76
N ALA A 281 1.77 -2.87 19.73
CA ALA A 281 1.27 -4.23 19.97
C ALA A 281 0.36 -4.73 18.83
N THR A 282 -0.50 -3.87 18.31
CA THR A 282 -1.38 -4.17 17.18
C THR A 282 -0.57 -4.47 15.92
N ILE A 283 0.48 -3.71 15.62
CA ILE A 283 1.37 -3.98 14.48
C ILE A 283 1.99 -5.37 14.61
N LYS A 284 2.53 -5.72 15.79
CA LYS A 284 3.10 -7.07 16.03
C LYS A 284 2.11 -8.19 15.74
N ASN A 285 0.80 -7.98 15.94
CA ASN A 285 -0.23 -8.98 15.62
C ASN A 285 -0.65 -9.02 14.14
N ILE A 286 -0.33 -7.96 13.38
CA ILE A 286 -0.62 -7.88 11.95
C ILE A 286 0.55 -8.48 11.16
N ILE A 287 1.80 -8.20 11.55
CA ILE A 287 3.02 -8.59 10.82
C ILE A 287 3.55 -9.99 11.16
N ASN A 288 3.07 -10.63 12.23
CA ASN A 288 3.36 -12.02 12.58
C ASN A 288 2.18 -12.94 12.25
#